data_AF-A0A8T1VV65-F1
#
_entry.id   AF-A0A8T1VV65-F1
#
_cell.length_a   1.000
_cell.length_b   1.000
_cell.length_c   1.000
_cell.angle_alpha   90.00
_cell.angle_beta   90.00
_cell.angle_gamma   90.00
#
_symmetry.space_group_name_H-M   'P 1'
#
loop_
_entity.id
_entity.type
_entity.pdbx_description
1 polymer ?
#
loop_
_entity_poly.entity_id
_entity_poly.type
_entity_poly.pdbx_seq_one_letter_code
_entity_poly.pdbx_strand_id
1 'polypeptide(L)'
;MEVMPRIQRLIVYIKYLYQMVEPIREKYPDKFKIYTTKADRKLLIHTKLVIIDNVYLSIGSANWDRRSMTADPELNADVVDGDTVKSPEGVTVGKLPREFRLRKYQEMTGLSYEELDAMTFIEAAD
;
A
#
# COMPACT_ATOMS: atom_id res chain seq x y z
N MET A 1 -16.41 30.12 8.24
CA MET A 1 -15.86 29.27 7.17
C MET A 1 -16.80 28.08 7.04
N GLU A 2 -17.51 27.96 5.92
CA GLU A 2 -18.52 26.92 5.76
C GLU A 2 -17.85 25.56 5.59
N VAL A 3 -18.08 24.67 6.56
CA VAL A 3 -17.45 23.36 6.64
C VAL A 3 -18.20 22.45 5.68
N MET A 4 -17.63 22.17 4.51
CA MET A 4 -18.22 21.33 3.47
C MET A 4 -18.84 20.05 4.06
N PRO A 5 -20.09 19.67 3.69
CA PRO A 5 -20.77 18.47 4.18
C PRO A 5 -19.92 17.20 4.05
N ARG A 6 -20.01 16.27 5.02
CA ARG A 6 -19.17 15.05 5.06
C ARG A 6 -19.26 14.20 3.79
N ILE A 7 -20.44 14.09 3.19
CA ILE A 7 -20.67 13.33 1.95
C ILE A 7 -19.90 13.94 0.78
N GLN A 8 -19.90 15.26 0.64
CA GLN A 8 -19.15 15.94 -0.42
C GLN A 8 -17.65 15.75 -0.26
N ARG A 9 -17.11 15.80 0.97
CA ARG A 9 -15.69 15.50 1.21
C ARG A 9 -15.30 14.10 0.76
N LEU A 10 -16.11 13.09 1.11
CA LEU A 10 -15.83 11.71 0.75
C LEU A 10 -15.81 11.51 -0.77
N ILE A 11 -16.78 12.07 -1.49
CA ILE A 11 -16.86 12.03 -2.96
C ILE A 11 -15.63 12.70 -3.59
N VAL A 12 -15.19 13.83 -3.03
CA VAL A 12 -14.04 14.58 -3.53
C VAL A 12 -12.74 13.79 -3.36
N TYR A 13 -12.50 13.15 -2.21
CA TYR A 13 -11.30 12.35 -1.99
C TYR A 13 -11.23 11.12 -2.90
N ILE A 14 -12.35 10.40 -3.05
CA ILE A 14 -12.41 9.23 -3.95
C ILE A 14 -12.15 9.66 -5.39
N LYS A 15 -12.77 10.75 -5.85
CA LYS A 15 -12.53 11.31 -7.18
C LYS A 15 -11.05 11.61 -7.41
N TYR A 16 -10.40 12.31 -6.49
CA TYR A 16 -8.99 12.66 -6.66
C TYR A 16 -8.05 11.46 -6.64
N LEU A 17 -8.35 10.41 -5.85
CA LEU A 17 -7.62 9.15 -5.92
C LEU A 17 -7.69 8.56 -7.33
N TYR A 18 -8.89 8.47 -7.91
CA TYR A 18 -9.07 7.93 -9.25
C TYR A 18 -8.41 8.78 -10.34
N GLN A 19 -8.44 10.11 -10.23
CA GLN A 19 -7.74 11.00 -11.16
C GLN A 19 -6.22 10.90 -11.04
N MET A 20 -5.68 10.71 -9.82
CA MET A 20 -4.24 10.56 -9.59
C MET A 20 -3.68 9.32 -10.30
N VAL A 21 -4.43 8.22 -10.27
CA VAL A 21 -4.02 6.93 -10.83
C VAL A 21 -4.52 6.70 -12.26
N GLU A 22 -5.32 7.61 -12.82
CA GLU A 22 -5.85 7.52 -14.18
C GLU A 22 -4.74 7.31 -15.23
N PRO A 23 -3.61 8.07 -15.22
CA PRO A 23 -2.59 7.90 -16.24
C PRO A 23 -1.94 6.50 -16.26
N ILE A 24 -1.73 5.88 -15.08
CA ILE A 24 -1.15 4.53 -15.01
C ILE A 24 -2.18 3.46 -15.38
N ARG A 25 -3.45 3.67 -15.03
CA ARG A 25 -4.54 2.76 -15.40
C ARG A 25 -4.83 2.77 -16.89
N GLU A 26 -4.84 3.93 -17.54
CA GLU A 26 -5.04 4.03 -18.98
C GLU A 26 -3.92 3.33 -19.77
N LYS A 27 -2.67 3.51 -19.32
CA LYS A 27 -1.50 2.94 -19.99
C LYS A 27 -1.30 1.45 -19.71
N TYR A 28 -1.69 0.98 -18.53
CA TYR A 28 -1.50 -0.40 -18.08
C TYR A 28 -2.74 -0.94 -17.34
N PRO A 29 -3.86 -1.17 -18.06
CA PRO A 29 -5.14 -1.52 -17.45
C PRO A 29 -5.09 -2.79 -16.60
N ASP A 30 -4.24 -3.75 -16.97
CA ASP A 30 -4.14 -5.06 -16.28
C ASP A 30 -3.00 -5.14 -15.26
N LYS A 31 -2.22 -4.07 -15.08
CA LYS A 31 -1.05 -4.06 -14.18
C LYS A 31 -1.24 -3.25 -12.90
N PHE A 32 -2.36 -2.54 -12.77
CA PHE A 32 -2.63 -1.68 -11.63
C PHE A 32 -4.00 -1.98 -11.03
N LYS A 33 -4.00 -2.48 -9.79
CA LYS A 33 -5.21 -2.78 -9.02
C LYS A 33 -5.27 -1.84 -7.81
N ILE A 34 -6.48 -1.37 -7.48
CA ILE A 34 -6.75 -0.57 -6.28
C ILE A 34 -7.69 -1.37 -5.39
N TYR A 35 -7.28 -1.54 -4.14
CA TYR A 35 -8.10 -2.18 -3.11
C TYR A 35 -8.46 -1.14 -2.05
N THR A 36 -9.66 -1.26 -1.50
CA THR A 36 -10.13 -0.43 -0.38
C THR A 36 -10.85 -1.31 0.65
N THR A 37 -10.90 -0.85 1.90
CA THR A 37 -11.63 -1.56 2.95
C THR A 37 -13.13 -1.58 2.67
N LYS A 38 -13.81 -2.65 3.09
CA LYS A 38 -15.28 -2.71 3.07
C LYS A 38 -15.87 -1.61 3.96
N ALA A 39 -16.87 -0.89 3.46
CA ALA A 39 -17.39 0.31 4.12
C ALA A 39 -18.01 0.05 5.51
N ASP A 40 -18.60 -1.14 5.70
CA ASP A 40 -19.18 -1.61 6.95
C ASP A 40 -18.16 -1.77 8.08
N ARG A 41 -16.88 -1.99 7.75
CA ARG A 41 -15.78 -2.11 8.71
C ARG A 41 -15.41 -0.79 9.38
N LYS A 42 -15.80 0.36 8.81
CA LYS A 42 -15.55 1.71 9.35
C LYS A 42 -14.08 1.97 9.72
N LEU A 43 -13.16 1.39 8.94
CA LEU A 43 -11.72 1.56 9.13
C LEU A 43 -11.23 2.82 8.41
N LEU A 44 -10.32 3.54 9.06
CA LEU A 44 -9.60 4.67 8.46
C LEU A 44 -8.17 4.24 8.13
N ILE A 45 -7.82 4.21 6.85
CA ILE A 45 -6.44 3.98 6.41
C ILE A 45 -5.68 5.30 6.51
N HIS A 46 -4.88 5.44 7.57
CA HIS A 46 -4.01 6.60 7.79
C HIS A 46 -2.53 6.28 7.56
N THR A 47 -2.24 5.18 6.88
CA THR A 47 -0.87 4.71 6.64
C THR A 47 -0.26 5.36 5.40
N LYS A 48 1.05 5.61 5.45
CA LYS A 48 1.87 6.08 4.33
C LYS A 48 3.07 5.16 4.23
N LEU A 49 2.96 4.19 3.35
CA LEU A 49 3.95 3.14 3.19
C LEU A 49 4.10 2.79 1.70
N VAL A 50 5.29 2.36 1.33
CA VAL A 50 5.60 1.83 -0.01
C VAL A 50 6.40 0.56 0.16
N ILE A 51 5.99 -0.51 -0.48
CA ILE A 51 6.80 -1.74 -0.59
C ILE A 51 6.99 -2.01 -2.08
N ILE A 52 8.24 -2.22 -2.50
CA ILE A 52 8.59 -2.53 -3.89
C ILE A 52 9.37 -3.83 -3.89
N ASP A 53 8.86 -4.82 -4.63
CA ASP A 53 9.47 -6.13 -4.90
C ASP A 53 9.95 -6.92 -3.67
N ASN A 54 9.42 -6.63 -2.47
CA ASN A 54 9.96 -7.11 -1.19
C ASN A 54 11.45 -6.77 -0.98
N VAL A 55 11.98 -5.74 -1.65
CA VAL A 55 13.37 -5.29 -1.55
C VAL A 55 13.45 -3.94 -0.85
N TYR A 56 12.51 -3.04 -1.16
CA TYR A 56 12.46 -1.70 -0.60
C TYR A 56 11.18 -1.49 0.19
N LEU A 57 11.33 -0.94 1.39
CA LEU A 57 10.23 -0.48 2.25
C LEU A 57 10.47 0.98 2.62
N SER A 58 9.54 1.87 2.27
CA SER A 58 9.47 3.23 2.81
C SER A 58 8.28 3.33 3.75
N ILE A 59 8.48 3.92 4.93
CA ILE A 59 7.42 4.16 5.91
C ILE A 59 7.63 5.51 6.59
N GLY A 60 6.56 6.30 6.73
CA GLY A 60 6.69 7.62 7.34
C GLY A 60 5.39 8.40 7.41
N SER A 61 5.54 9.72 7.44
CA SER A 61 4.42 10.67 7.56
C SER A 61 3.90 11.15 6.20
N ALA A 62 4.72 11.11 5.14
CA ALA A 62 4.43 11.75 3.87
C ALA A 62 3.27 11.08 3.10
N ASN A 63 2.14 11.78 2.91
CA ASN A 63 1.04 11.30 2.08
C ASN A 63 1.45 11.29 0.60
N TRP A 64 0.78 10.47 -0.21
CA TRP A 64 0.93 10.51 -1.67
C TRP A 64 0.09 11.64 -2.26
N ASP A 65 0.46 12.87 -1.93
CA ASP A 65 -0.15 14.08 -2.44
C ASP A 65 0.92 15.17 -2.67
N ARG A 66 0.52 16.22 -3.41
CA ARG A 66 1.43 17.34 -3.68
C ARG A 66 1.91 18.02 -2.41
N ARG A 67 1.09 18.07 -1.35
CA ARG A 67 1.39 18.78 -0.10
C ARG A 67 2.60 18.15 0.59
N SER A 68 2.51 16.86 0.87
CA SER A 68 3.54 16.10 1.60
C SER A 68 4.80 15.91 0.77
N MET A 69 4.66 15.86 -0.56
CA MET A 69 5.80 15.64 -1.47
C MET A 69 6.53 16.93 -1.87
N THR A 70 6.06 18.13 -1.46
CA THR A 70 6.70 19.40 -1.89
C THR A 70 6.77 20.50 -0.84
N ALA A 71 5.86 20.54 0.14
CA ALA A 71 5.67 21.72 0.99
C ALA A 71 5.76 21.42 2.48
N ASP A 72 5.03 20.40 2.94
CA ASP A 72 5.00 20.07 4.36
C ASP A 72 6.32 19.40 4.80
N PRO A 73 6.81 19.70 6.01
CA PRO A 73 7.93 18.97 6.58
C PRO A 73 7.48 17.55 6.91
N GLU A 74 8.03 16.58 6.19
CA GLU A 74 7.73 15.16 6.36
C GLU A 74 9.00 14.37 6.69
N LEU A 75 8.84 13.19 7.28
CA LEU A 75 9.94 12.26 7.52
C LEU A 75 9.52 10.83 7.17
N ASN A 76 10.34 10.17 6.37
CA ASN A 76 10.24 8.76 6.06
C ASN A 76 11.54 8.04 6.42
N ALA A 77 11.42 6.77 6.82
CA ALA A 77 12.52 5.83 6.92
C ALA A 77 12.45 4.87 5.73
N ASP A 78 13.56 4.76 5.01
CA ASP A 78 13.71 3.90 3.86
C ASP A 78 14.63 2.74 4.21
N VAL A 79 14.16 1.53 3.97
CA VAL A 79 14.82 0.28 4.36
C VAL A 79 15.07 -0.57 3.13
N VAL A 80 16.35 -0.87 2.92
CA VAL A 80 16.81 -1.95 2.04
C VAL A 80 17.55 -2.93 2.94
N ASP A 81 17.00 -4.12 3.07
CA ASP A 81 17.49 -5.10 4.04
C ASP A 81 18.76 -5.81 3.53
N GLY A 82 19.76 -5.95 4.41
CA GLY A 82 20.95 -6.73 4.14
C GLY A 82 20.70 -8.23 4.32
N ASP A 83 19.76 -8.59 5.19
CA ASP A 83 19.33 -9.97 5.37
C ASP A 83 18.31 -10.34 4.28
N THR A 84 18.57 -11.45 3.60
CA THR A 84 17.74 -11.90 2.47
C THR A 84 17.21 -13.31 2.66
N VAL A 85 16.08 -13.58 2.02
CA VAL A 85 15.42 -14.89 2.00
C VAL A 85 15.00 -15.25 0.57
N LYS A 86 14.79 -16.55 0.32
CA LYS A 86 14.17 -17.01 -0.92
C LYS A 86 12.65 -16.94 -0.78
N SER A 87 12.02 -16.25 -1.72
CA SER A 87 10.56 -16.21 -1.83
C SER A 87 10.02 -17.50 -2.46
N PRO A 88 8.71 -17.80 -2.34
CA PRO A 88 8.10 -18.97 -2.99
C PRO A 88 8.29 -19.02 -4.52
N GLU A 89 8.52 -17.88 -5.15
CA GLU A 89 8.86 -17.75 -6.58
C GLU A 89 10.34 -18.06 -6.90
N GLY A 90 11.15 -18.39 -5.89
CA GLY A 90 12.59 -18.67 -6.04
C GLY A 90 13.48 -17.42 -6.16
N VAL A 91 12.91 -16.22 -6.00
CA VAL A 91 13.62 -14.94 -6.08
C VAL A 91 14.21 -14.59 -4.70
N THR A 92 15.40 -13.98 -4.69
CA THR A 92 16.00 -13.47 -3.44
C THR A 92 15.42 -12.09 -3.13
N VAL A 93 14.87 -11.92 -1.94
CA VAL A 93 14.24 -10.66 -1.50
C VAL A 93 14.69 -10.30 -0.09
N GLY A 94 14.46 -9.05 0.33
CA GLY A 94 14.76 -8.59 1.69
C GLY A 94 13.85 -9.27 2.71
N LYS A 95 14.42 -9.69 3.84
CA LYS A 95 13.66 -10.39 4.89
C LYS A 95 12.61 -9.47 5.51
N LEU A 96 13.01 -8.29 5.97
CA LEU A 96 12.14 -7.34 6.65
C LEU A 96 10.99 -6.82 5.75
N PRO A 97 11.21 -6.33 4.51
CA PRO A 97 10.12 -5.90 3.65
C PRO A 97 9.11 -7.03 3.36
N ARG A 98 9.60 -8.26 3.15
CA ARG A 98 8.74 -9.42 2.91
C ARG A 98 7.89 -9.77 4.15
N GLU A 99 8.51 -9.89 5.32
CA GLU A 99 7.81 -10.18 6.58
C GLU A 99 6.77 -9.10 6.90
N PHE A 100 7.12 -7.82 6.67
CA PHE A 100 6.20 -6.71 6.86
C PHE A 100 4.97 -6.83 5.95
N ARG A 101 5.16 -7.13 4.65
CA ARG A 101 4.07 -7.36 3.70
C ARG A 101 3.17 -8.51 4.17
N LEU A 102 3.74 -9.66 4.55
CA LEU A 102 2.97 -10.82 4.98
C LEU A 102 2.10 -10.54 6.20
N ARG A 103 2.63 -9.82 7.21
CA ARG A 103 1.85 -9.40 8.38
C ARG A 103 0.72 -8.45 8.00
N LYS A 104 0.91 -7.59 7.01
CA LYS A 104 -0.16 -6.72 6.48
C LYS A 104 -1.20 -7.48 5.69
N TYR A 105 -0.81 -8.50 4.95
CA TYR A 105 -1.77 -9.37 4.28
C TYR A 105 -2.57 -10.17 5.30
N GLN A 106 -1.94 -10.71 6.34
CA GLN A 106 -2.63 -11.38 7.44
C GLN A 106 -3.69 -10.46 8.09
N GLU A 107 -3.36 -9.19 8.34
CA GLU A 107 -4.31 -8.20 8.86
C GLU A 107 -5.50 -7.96 7.91
N MET A 108 -5.25 -7.92 6.59
CA MET A 108 -6.26 -7.57 5.58
C MET A 108 -7.12 -8.75 5.12
N THR A 109 -6.55 -9.96 5.03
CA THR A 109 -7.20 -11.16 4.49
C THR A 109 -7.73 -12.10 5.58
N GLY A 110 -7.09 -12.09 6.76
CA GLY A 110 -7.39 -13.02 7.85
C GLY A 110 -6.76 -14.41 7.70
N LEU A 111 -5.97 -14.64 6.64
CA LEU A 111 -5.18 -15.87 6.47
C LEU A 111 -4.04 -15.93 7.51
N SER A 112 -3.60 -17.15 7.86
CA SER A 112 -2.45 -17.31 8.75
C SER A 112 -1.16 -16.84 8.09
N TYR A 113 -0.14 -16.57 8.91
CA TYR A 113 1.16 -16.17 8.40
C TYR A 113 1.76 -17.29 7.55
N GLU A 114 1.66 -18.52 8.03
CA GLU A 114 2.21 -19.73 7.39
C GLU A 114 1.57 -19.99 6.02
N GLU A 115 0.24 -19.80 5.90
CA GLU A 115 -0.45 -19.88 4.61
C GLU A 115 0.06 -18.83 3.63
N LEU A 116 0.14 -17.57 4.07
CA LEU A 116 0.62 -16.47 3.22
C LEU A 116 2.11 -16.59 2.87
N ASP A 117 2.91 -17.19 3.76
CA ASP A 117 4.34 -17.42 3.58
C ASP A 117 4.62 -18.47 2.50
N ALA A 118 3.74 -19.46 2.37
CA ALA A 118 3.81 -20.51 1.36
C ALA A 118 3.32 -20.05 -0.03
N MET A 119 2.51 -19.00 -0.11
CA MET A 119 1.96 -18.46 -1.35
C MET A 119 2.98 -17.60 -2.11
N THR A 120 2.96 -17.70 -3.43
CA THR A 120 3.53 -16.65 -4.29
C THR A 120 2.80 -15.32 -4.06
N PHE A 121 3.43 -14.21 -4.43
CA PHE A 121 2.88 -12.87 -4.32
C PHE A 121 1.57 -12.73 -5.09
N ILE A 122 1.49 -13.32 -6.29
CA ILE A 122 0.27 -13.27 -7.10
C ILE A 122 -0.86 -14.00 -6.38
N GLU A 123 -0.61 -15.21 -5.88
CA GLU A 123 -1.61 -15.98 -5.11
C GLU A 123 -2.05 -15.25 -3.85
N ALA A 124 -1.14 -14.57 -3.16
CA ALA A 124 -1.45 -13.84 -1.93
C ALA A 124 -2.13 -12.47 -2.17
N ALA A 125 -2.10 -11.94 -3.40
CA ALA A 125 -2.62 -10.61 -3.75
C ALA A 125 -3.90 -10.62 -4.62
N ASP A 126 -4.26 -11.77 -5.21
CA ASP A 126 -5.53 -11.99 -5.92
C ASP A 126 -6.71 -12.22 -4.94
#